data_AF-A0A519N4Y8-F1
#
_entry.id   AF-A0A519N4Y8-F1
#
_cell.length_a   1.000
_cell.length_b   1.000
_cell.length_c   1.000
_cell.angle_alpha   90.00
_cell.angle_beta   90.00
_cell.angle_gamma   90.00
#
_symmetry.space_group_name_H-M   'P 1'
#
loop_
_entity.id
_entity.type
_entity.pdbx_description
1 polymer ?
#
loop_
_entity_poly.entity_id
_entity_poly.type
_entity_poly.pdbx_seq_one_letter_code
_entity_poly.pdbx_strand_id
1 'polypeptide(L)'
;TKVLTYHLARHTFATTITLSNGVPIETVSQMLGHNSLKTTQHYAKVIDTKVSTEMSALQEKLLERNKDEEDTGDMKVMKLFR
;
A
#
# COMPACT_ATOMS: atom_id res chain seq x y z
N THR A 1 -6.87 -27.71 -18.09
CA THR A 1 -5.99 -27.39 -16.95
C THR A 1 -4.76 -26.67 -17.47
N LYS A 2 -4.59 -25.37 -17.18
CA LYS A 2 -3.38 -24.63 -17.59
C LYS A 2 -2.20 -25.15 -16.77
N VAL A 3 -1.13 -25.56 -17.45
CA VAL A 3 0.07 -26.12 -16.82
C VAL A 3 0.79 -25.00 -16.06
N LEU A 4 1.07 -25.22 -14.78
CA LEU A 4 1.84 -24.32 -13.93
C LEU A 4 3.30 -24.35 -14.42
N THR A 5 3.63 -23.42 -15.31
CA THR A 5 5.01 -23.27 -15.80
C THR A 5 5.80 -22.36 -14.86
N TYR A 6 7.11 -22.56 -14.78
CA TYR A 6 8.02 -21.75 -13.96
C TYR A 6 7.88 -20.24 -14.24
N HIS A 7 7.56 -19.87 -15.48
CA HIS A 7 7.29 -18.49 -15.86
C HIS A 7 6.02 -17.92 -15.23
N LEU A 8 4.96 -18.72 -15.10
CA LEU A 8 3.70 -18.32 -14.48
C LEU A 8 3.84 -18.19 -12.96
N ALA A 9 4.61 -19.09 -12.32
CA ALA A 9 4.92 -19.01 -10.90
C ALA A 9 5.74 -17.73 -10.59
N ARG A 10 6.76 -17.41 -11.41
CA ARG A 10 7.53 -16.18 -11.28
C ARG A 10 6.68 -14.93 -11.47
N HIS A 11 5.77 -14.94 -12.43
CA HIS A 11 4.84 -13.82 -12.63
C HIS A 11 3.89 -13.65 -11.43
N THR A 12 3.29 -14.73 -10.94
CA THR A 12 2.39 -14.69 -9.78
C THR A 12 3.11 -14.21 -8.51
N PHE A 13 4.36 -14.63 -8.32
CA PHE A 13 5.20 -14.15 -7.22
C PHE A 13 5.48 -12.64 -7.34
N ALA A 14 5.85 -12.16 -8.53
CA ALA A 14 6.13 -10.74 -8.76
C ALA A 14 4.88 -9.84 -8.67
N THR A 15 3.72 -10.28 -9.14
CA THR A 15 2.50 -9.45 -9.17
C THR A 15 1.68 -9.55 -7.89
N THR A 16 1.52 -10.75 -7.36
CA THR A 16 0.56 -11.01 -6.26
C THR A 16 1.26 -11.10 -4.92
N ILE A 17 2.46 -11.67 -4.84
CA ILE A 17 3.13 -11.85 -3.54
C ILE A 17 3.90 -10.60 -3.12
N THR A 18 4.59 -9.92 -4.02
CA THR A 18 5.40 -8.74 -3.62
C THR A 18 4.65 -7.42 -3.74
N LEU A 19 4.05 -7.13 -4.90
CA LEU A 19 3.39 -5.83 -5.11
C LEU A 19 2.08 -5.70 -4.33
N SER A 20 1.26 -6.75 -4.30
CA SER A 20 0.02 -6.73 -3.52
C SER A 20 0.26 -6.65 -2.01
N ASN A 21 1.41 -7.14 -1.51
CA ASN A 21 1.81 -7.01 -0.10
C ASN A 21 2.62 -5.73 0.20
N GLY A 22 2.82 -4.83 -0.77
CA GLY A 22 3.39 -3.50 -0.52
C GLY A 22 4.91 -3.48 -0.47
N VAL A 23 5.56 -4.50 -1.03
CA VAL A 23 7.01 -4.52 -1.19
C VAL A 23 7.40 -3.55 -2.30
N PRO A 24 8.32 -2.59 -2.05
CA PRO A 24 8.79 -1.65 -3.05
C PRO A 24 9.40 -2.34 -4.26
N ILE A 25 9.24 -1.72 -5.44
CA ILE A 25 9.67 -2.28 -6.72
C ILE A 25 11.19 -2.52 -6.77
N GLU A 26 11.99 -1.74 -6.04
CA GLU A 26 13.43 -1.96 -5.95
C GLU A 26 13.75 -3.29 -5.25
N THR A 27 13.03 -3.58 -4.16
CA THR A 27 13.17 -4.83 -3.41
C THR A 27 12.72 -6.02 -4.25
N VAL A 28 11.65 -5.89 -5.04
CA VAL A 28 11.20 -6.93 -5.98
C VAL A 28 12.24 -7.18 -7.07
N SER A 29 12.83 -6.12 -7.61
CA SER A 29 13.89 -6.21 -8.63
C SER A 29 15.10 -6.99 -8.12
N GLN A 30 15.53 -6.72 -6.87
CA GLN A 30 16.61 -7.48 -6.22
C GLN A 30 16.22 -8.94 -5.98
N MET A 31 15.00 -9.22 -5.49
CA MET A 31 14.52 -10.59 -5.28
C MET A 31 14.44 -11.42 -6.56
N LEU A 32 14.16 -10.78 -7.70
CA LEU A 32 14.08 -11.45 -9.00
C LEU A 32 15.43 -11.54 -9.73
N GLY A 33 16.51 -11.01 -9.15
CA GLY A 33 17.85 -10.99 -9.73
C GLY A 33 17.96 -10.07 -10.96
N HIS A 34 17.11 -9.05 -11.07
CA HIS A 34 17.14 -8.12 -12.19
C HIS A 34 18.18 -7.02 -11.93
N ASN A 35 19.20 -6.95 -12.76
CA ASN A 35 20.21 -5.88 -12.73
C ASN A 35 19.68 -4.52 -13.24
N SER A 36 18.48 -4.48 -13.81
CA SER A 36 17.86 -3.26 -14.33
C SER A 36 16.43 -3.10 -13.82
N LEU A 37 16.14 -1.94 -13.23
CA LEU A 37 14.78 -1.57 -12.83
C LEU A 37 13.84 -1.42 -14.02
N LYS A 38 14.36 -1.31 -15.26
CA LYS A 38 13.56 -1.12 -16.47
C LYS A 38 12.64 -2.30 -16.78
N THR A 39 13.05 -3.52 -16.45
CA THR A 39 12.20 -4.72 -16.57
C THR A 39 11.12 -4.75 -15.50
N THR A 40 11.42 -4.20 -14.33
CA THR A 40 10.51 -4.14 -13.18
C THR A 40 9.52 -2.96 -13.29
N GLN A 41 9.85 -1.90 -14.03
CA GLN A 41 8.99 -0.73 -14.29
C GLN A 41 7.64 -1.07 -14.94
N HIS A 42 7.53 -2.20 -15.65
CA HIS A 42 6.24 -2.67 -16.16
C HIS A 42 5.20 -2.86 -15.04
N TYR A 43 5.65 -3.09 -13.81
CA TYR A 43 4.80 -3.24 -12.64
C TYR A 43 4.38 -1.92 -11.96
N ALA A 44 4.90 -0.76 -12.40
CA ALA A 44 4.61 0.55 -11.81
C ALA A 44 3.11 0.90 -11.84
N LYS A 45 2.39 0.50 -12.90
CA LYS A 45 0.94 0.77 -13.04
C LYS A 45 0.10 0.13 -11.93
N VAL A 46 0.53 -1.02 -11.39
CA VAL A 46 -0.15 -1.72 -10.29
C VAL A 46 0.16 -1.02 -8.95
N ILE A 47 1.35 -0.44 -8.83
CA ILE A 47 1.76 0.32 -7.64
C ILE A 47 0.95 1.61 -7.53
N ASP A 48 0.78 2.36 -8.63
CA ASP A 48 0.00 3.61 -8.62
C ASP A 48 -1.42 3.42 -8.09
N THR A 49 -2.10 2.35 -8.53
CA THR A 49 -3.46 2.02 -8.04
C THR A 49 -3.48 1.69 -6.55
N LYS A 50 -2.42 1.03 -6.06
CA LYS A 50 -2.32 0.66 -4.65
C LYS A 50 -2.01 1.88 -3.77
N VAL A 51 -1.06 2.71 -4.18
CA VAL A 51 -0.71 3.97 -3.49
C VAL A 51 -1.93 4.87 -3.39
N SER A 52 -2.72 5.02 -4.45
CA SER A 52 -3.96 5.82 -4.42
C SER A 52 -4.97 5.29 -3.40
N THR A 53 -5.10 3.96 -3.29
CA THR A 53 -5.98 3.32 -2.30
C THR A 53 -5.47 3.54 -0.87
N GLU A 54 -4.17 3.35 -0.64
CA GLU A 54 -3.55 3.55 0.67
C GLU A 54 -3.58 5.03 1.10
N MET A 55 -3.40 5.97 0.19
CA MET A 55 -3.51 7.41 0.46
C MET A 55 -4.93 7.82 0.82
N SER A 56 -5.94 7.23 0.17
CA SER A 56 -7.34 7.46 0.50
C SER A 56 -7.68 6.95 1.91
N ALA A 57 -7.23 5.74 2.25
CA ALA A 57 -7.42 5.17 3.59
C ALA A 57 -6.63 5.94 4.67
N LEU A 58 -5.44 6.45 4.34
CA LEU A 58 -4.67 7.31 5.24
C LEU A 58 -5.38 8.64 5.48
N GLN A 59 -5.94 9.24 4.43
CA GLN A 59 -6.72 10.48 4.54
C GLN A 59 -7.94 10.28 5.45
N GLU A 60 -8.68 9.18 5.31
CA GLU A 60 -9.80 8.84 6.17
C GLU A 60 -9.37 8.74 7.64
N LYS A 61 -8.31 7.97 7.94
CA LYS A 61 -7.77 7.83 9.31
C LYS A 61 -7.22 9.13 9.90
N LEU A 62 -6.77 10.07 9.08
CA LEU A 62 -6.32 11.38 9.53
C LEU A 62 -7.52 12.28 9.86
N LEU A 63 -8.59 12.21 9.08
CA LEU A 63 -9.85 12.94 9.34
C LEU A 63 -10.56 12.44 10.59
N GLU A 64 -10.59 11.12 10.82
CA GLU A 64 -11.13 10.53 12.05
C GLU A 64 -10.37 11.01 13.29
N ARG A 65 -9.04 10.98 13.24
CA ARG A 65 -8.18 11.42 14.37
C ARG A 65 -8.35 12.90 14.71
N ASN A 66 -8.57 13.75 13.71
CA ASN A 66 -8.83 15.17 13.95
C ASN A 66 -10.20 15.41 14.59
N LYS A 67 -11.18 14.54 14.31
CA LYS A 67 -12.52 14.61 14.90
C LYS A 67 -12.51 14.19 16.38
N ASP A 68 -11.70 13.21 16.72
CA ASP A 68 -11.51 12.75 18.10
C ASP A 68 -10.84 13.82 18.98
N GLU A 69 -9.96 14.65 18.42
CA GLU A 69 -9.32 15.77 19.12
C GLU A 69 -10.31 16.93 19.37
N GLU A 70 -11.18 17.25 18.41
CA GLU A 70 -12.23 18.26 18.60
C GLU A 70 -13.28 17.83 19.64
N ASP A 71 -13.75 16.58 19.60
CA ASP A 71 -14.77 16.06 20.54
C ASP A 71 -14.23 15.91 21.98
N THR A 72 -12.94 15.57 22.11
CA THR A 72 -12.26 15.54 23.42
C THR A 72 -12.03 16.96 23.98
N GLY A 73 -11.74 17.92 23.10
CA GLY A 73 -11.65 19.34 23.43
C GLY A 73 -12.96 19.86 24.00
N ASP A 74 -14.06 19.66 23.27
CA ASP A 74 -15.41 20.11 23.65
C ASP A 74 -15.88 19.50 24.97
N MET A 75 -15.63 18.20 25.19
CA MET A 75 -16.00 17.55 26.45
C MET A 75 -15.15 18.02 27.64
N LYS A 76 -13.89 18.45 27.43
CA LYS A 76 -13.07 19.08 28.48
C LYS A 76 -13.59 20.46 28.86
N VAL A 77 -13.96 21.30 27.90
CA VAL A 77 -14.55 22.62 28.20
C VAL A 77 -15.88 22.45 28.93
N MET A 78 -16.72 21.50 28.52
CA MET A 78 -18.00 21.21 29.17
C MET A 78 -17.85 20.74 30.63
N LYS A 79 -16.80 19.98 30.94
CA LYS A 79 -16.48 19.57 32.33
C LYS A 79 -15.83 20.67 33.17
N LEU A 80 -15.27 21.71 32.55
CA LEU A 80 -14.66 22.83 33.24
C LEU A 80 -15.69 23.85 33.75
N PHE A 81 -16.84 23.94 33.07
CA PHE A 81 -17.95 24.85 33.42
C PHE A 81 -19.01 24.22 34.35
N ARG A 82 -18.73 23.05 34.94
CA ARG A 82 -19.60 22.36 35.89
C ARG A 82 -18.90 22.18 37.23
#